data_AF-A0A453KEA5-F1
#
_entry.id   AF-A0A453KEA5-F1
#
_cell.length_a   1.000
_cell.length_b   1.000
_cell.length_c   1.000
_cell.angle_alpha   90.00
_cell.angle_beta   90.00
_cell.angle_gamma   90.00
#
_symmetry.space_group_name_H-M   'P 1'
#
loop_
_entity.id
_entity.type
_entity.pdbx_description
1 polymer ?
#
loop_
_entity_poly.entity_id
_entity_poly.type
_entity_poly.pdbx_seq_one_letter_code
_entity_poly.pdbx_strand_id
1 'polypeptide(L)' 'AKNLVLAGVKSVTLHDDGNVELWDLSSNFFLSENDVGQNRAQACVQKLQELNNAVLVSALTGDLTKEHLSKFQ' A
#
# COMPACT_ATOMS: atom_id res chain seq x y z
N ALA A 1 3.44 4.14 -5.22
CA ALA A 1 3.35 2.67 -5.39
C ALA A 1 3.12 2.24 -6.85
N LYS A 2 2.02 2.64 -7.52
CA LYS A 2 1.64 2.19 -8.89
C LYS A 2 2.81 2.01 -9.86
N ASN A 3 3.57 3.06 -10.12
CA ASN A 3 4.63 3.04 -11.13
C ASN A 3 5.77 2.08 -10.78
N LEU A 4 6.07 1.91 -9.48
CA LEU A 4 7.13 1.03 -9.02
C LEU A 4 6.74 -0.45 -9.21
N VAL A 5 5.46 -0.77 -8.97
CA VAL A 5 4.90 -2.10 -9.24
C VAL A 5 4.91 -2.40 -10.75
N LEU A 6 4.51 -1.43 -11.58
CA LEU A 6 4.55 -1.59 -13.04
C LEU A 6 5.99 -1.71 -13.58
N ALA A 7 6.95 -1.06 -12.94
CA ALA A 7 8.36 -1.15 -13.31
C ALA A 7 9.02 -2.51 -12.97
N GLY A 8 8.36 -3.35 -12.17
CA GLY A 8 8.83 -4.73 -11.93
C GLY A 8 9.97 -4.87 -10.93
N VAL A 9 9.96 -4.12 -9.83
CA VAL A 9 10.87 -4.37 -8.70
C VAL A 9 10.56 -5.70 -8.00
N LYS A 10 11.50 -6.22 -7.19
CA LYS A 10 11.28 -7.48 -6.44
C LYS A 10 10.04 -7.43 -5.53
N SER A 11 9.88 -6.35 -4.78
CA SER A 11 8.80 -6.19 -3.81
C SER A 11 8.54 -4.73 -3.48
N VAL A 12 7.30 -4.41 -3.09
CA VAL A 12 6.88 -3.11 -2.57
C VAL A 12 6.13 -3.33 -1.26
N THR A 13 6.55 -2.64 -0.20
CA THR A 13 5.80 -2.58 1.06
C THR A 13 5.21 -1.19 1.22
N LEU A 14 3.88 -1.13 1.41
CA LEU A 14 3.13 0.10 1.67
C LEU A 14 3.13 0.32 3.18
N HIS A 15 3.48 1.53 3.61
CA HIS A 15 3.36 1.93 5.01
C HIS A 15 2.39 3.09 5.10
N ASP A 16 1.42 2.97 6.00
CA ASP A 16 0.49 4.01 6.40
C ASP A 16 -0.11 3.60 7.75
N ASP A 17 -0.19 4.52 8.70
CA ASP A 17 -0.80 4.33 10.02
C ASP A 17 -2.27 4.80 10.06
N GLY A 18 -2.70 5.57 9.05
CA GLY A 18 -4.02 6.13 8.94
C GLY A 18 -5.06 5.18 8.34
N ASN A 19 -6.31 5.44 8.70
CA ASN A 19 -7.46 4.81 8.07
C ASN A 19 -7.93 5.63 6.87
N VAL A 20 -8.63 4.97 5.95
CA VAL A 20 -9.26 5.58 4.80
C VAL A 20 -10.37 6.51 5.28
N GLU A 21 -10.29 7.77 4.86
CA GLU A 21 -11.30 8.79 5.10
C GLU A 21 -11.92 9.22 3.76
N LEU A 22 -13.10 9.88 3.80
CA LEU A 22 -13.84 10.21 2.59
C LEU A 22 -13.05 11.11 1.63
N TRP A 23 -12.19 11.99 2.13
CA TRP A 23 -11.36 12.85 1.27
C TRP A 23 -10.25 12.09 0.54
N ASP A 24 -9.82 10.92 1.05
CA ASP A 24 -8.79 10.11 0.38
C ASP A 24 -9.29 9.56 -0.96
N LEU A 25 -10.60 9.33 -1.09
CA LEU A 25 -11.24 8.81 -2.30
C LEU A 25 -11.10 9.75 -3.51
N SER A 26 -10.88 11.05 -3.26
CA SER A 26 -10.72 12.05 -4.32
C SER A 26 -9.40 11.91 -5.10
N SER A 27 -8.36 11.35 -4.46
CA SER A 27 -7.00 11.31 -5.00
C SER A 27 -6.45 9.89 -5.15
N ASN A 28 -6.91 8.96 -4.32
CA ASN A 28 -6.45 7.58 -4.34
C ASN A 28 -7.45 6.69 -5.08
N PHE A 29 -7.24 6.52 -6.38
CA PHE A 29 -8.09 5.71 -7.28
C PHE A 29 -8.09 4.20 -6.95
N PHE A 30 -7.26 3.74 -6.02
CA PHE A 30 -7.34 2.38 -5.48
C PHE A 30 -8.35 2.26 -4.33
N LEU A 31 -8.87 3.34 -3.77
CA LEU A 31 -9.83 3.27 -2.67
C LEU A 31 -11.27 3.38 -3.19
N SER A 32 -12.20 2.82 -2.43
CA SER A 32 -13.64 2.91 -2.65
C SER A 32 -14.34 3.24 -1.33
N GLU A 33 -15.62 3.60 -1.39
CA GLU A 33 -16.41 3.87 -0.17
C GLU A 33 -16.44 2.68 0.80
N ASN A 34 -16.37 1.44 0.28
CA ASN A 34 -16.31 0.21 1.10
C ASN A 34 -14.99 0.08 1.88
N ASP A 35 -13.96 0.85 1.51
CA ASP A 35 -12.66 0.82 2.15
C ASP A 35 -12.56 1.81 3.32
N VAL A 36 -13.54 2.72 3.47
CA VAL A 36 -13.56 3.74 4.53
C VAL A 36 -13.50 3.10 5.92
N GLY A 37 -12.59 3.59 6.77
CA GLY A 37 -12.31 3.04 8.09
C GLY A 37 -11.31 1.89 8.13
N GLN A 38 -10.96 1.28 6.99
CA GLN A 38 -9.83 0.34 6.90
C GLN A 38 -8.50 1.10 6.84
N ASN A 39 -7.39 0.47 7.20
CA ASN A 39 -6.07 1.08 7.02
C ASN A 39 -5.78 1.35 5.54
N ARG A 40 -5.25 2.54 5.20
CA ARG A 40 -5.03 2.97 3.80
C ARG A 40 -4.05 2.08 3.04
N ALA A 41 -2.95 1.67 3.69
CA ALA A 41 -1.99 0.77 3.08
C ALA A 41 -2.61 -0.60 2.81
N GLN A 42 -3.31 -1.16 3.79
CA GLN A 42 -3.97 -2.47 3.68
C GLN A 42 -5.03 -2.50 2.56
N ALA A 43 -5.86 -1.45 2.47
CA ALA A 43 -6.91 -1.33 1.46
C ALA A 43 -6.36 -1.31 0.02
N CYS A 44 -5.12 -0.86 -0.17
CA CYS A 44 -4.51 -0.77 -1.49
C CYS A 44 -3.80 -2.06 -1.95
N VAL A 45 -3.51 -3.02 -1.06
CA VAL A 45 -2.60 -4.16 -1.36
C VAL A 45 -3.09 -4.98 -2.54
N GLN A 46 -4.34 -5.44 -2.52
CA GLN A 46 -4.87 -6.33 -3.57
C GLN A 46 -4.88 -5.66 -4.95
N LYS A 47 -5.41 -4.43 -5.03
CA LYS A 47 -5.48 -3.69 -6.29
C LYS A 47 -4.10 -3.34 -6.86
N LEU A 48 -3.10 -3.10 -6.01
CA LEU A 48 -1.72 -2.92 -6.46
C LEU A 48 -1.08 -4.24 -6.90
N GLN A 49 -1.35 -5.35 -6.20
CA GLN A 49 -0.85 -6.67 -6.56
C GLN A 49 -1.31 -7.11 -7.95
N GLU A 50 -2.56 -6.80 -8.32
CA GLU A 50 -3.15 -7.10 -9.63
C GLU A 50 -2.43 -6.41 -10.80
N LEU A 51 -1.72 -5.31 -10.57
CA LEU A 51 -1.01 -4.59 -11.63
C LEU A 51 0.21 -5.38 -12.16
N ASN A 52 0.84 -6.19 -11.30
CA ASN A 52 1.98 -6.99 -11.68
C ASN A 52 2.18 -8.16 -10.70
N ASN A 53 1.76 -9.36 -11.10
CA ASN A 53 1.88 -10.58 -10.29
C ASN A 53 3.34 -11.00 -9.99
N ALA A 54 4.33 -10.44 -10.69
CA ALA A 54 5.74 -10.70 -10.42
C ALA A 54 6.31 -9.85 -9.26
N VAL A 55 5.61 -8.80 -8.83
CA VAL A 55 6.03 -7.93 -7.73
C VAL A 55 5.27 -8.32 -6.47
N LEU A 56 5.98 -8.62 -5.39
CA LEU A 56 5.32 -8.88 -4.09
C LEU A 56 4.88 -7.58 -3.44
N VAL A 57 3.57 -7.41 -3.23
CA VAL A 57 2.99 -6.23 -2.55
C VAL A 57 2.53 -6.61 -1.14
N SER A 58 2.94 -5.84 -0.13
CA SER A 58 2.54 -6.02 1.27
C SER A 58 2.25 -4.69 1.96
N ALA A 59 1.60 -4.73 3.12
CA ALA A 59 1.38 -3.56 3.97
C ALA A 59 2.08 -3.70 5.33
N LEU A 60 2.53 -2.57 5.87
CA LEU A 60 3.03 -2.39 7.23
C LEU A 60 2.21 -1.27 7.88
N THR A 61 1.37 -1.60 8.87
CA THR A 61 0.35 -0.68 9.41
C THR A 61 0.65 -0.20 10.84
N GLY A 62 1.84 -0.49 11.36
CA GLY A 62 2.27 -0.07 12.70
C GLY A 62 3.42 0.93 12.65
N ASP A 63 3.97 1.26 13.82
CA ASP A 63 5.07 2.21 13.94
C ASP A 63 6.26 1.84 13.06
N LEU A 64 6.81 2.85 12.39
CA LEU A 64 7.98 2.67 11.55
C LEU A 64 9.25 2.68 12.42
N THR A 65 9.69 1.48 12.81
CA THR A 65 10.91 1.30 13.61
C THR A 65 12.15 1.08 12.73
N LYS A 66 13.35 1.22 13.32
CA LYS A 66 14.61 0.97 12.60
C LYS A 66 14.75 -0.50 12.18
N GLU A 67 14.18 -1.41 12.94
CA GLU A 67 14.14 -2.85 12.66
C GLU A 67 13.24 -3.19 11.46
N HIS A 68 12.20 -2.39 11.22
CA HIS A 68 11.43 -2.51 9.98
C HIS A 68 12.26 -2.04 8.78
N LEU A 69 12.95 -0.91 8.91
CA LEU A 69 13.73 -0.31 7.84
C LEU A 69 14.96 -1.13 7.45
N SER A 70 15.57 -1.86 8.38
CA SER A 70 16.75 -2.70 8.10
C SER A 70 16.49 -3.85 7.12
N LYS A 71 15.22 -4.12 6.78
CA LYS A 71 14.80 -5.14 5.81
C LYS A 71 14.82 -4.65 4.36
N PHE A 72 15.05 -3.36 4.13
CA PHE A 72 15.11 -2.73 2.81
C PHE A 72 16.55 -2.29 2.52
N GLN A 73 17.00 -2.48 1.28
CA GLN A 73 18.36 -2.19 0.82
C GLN A 73 18.36 -1.06 -0.21
#